data_AF-A0AAQ3SLB6-F1
#
_entry.id   AF-A0AAQ3SLB6-F1
#
_cell.length_a   1.000
_cell.length_b   1.000
_cell.length_c   1.000
_cell.angle_alpha   90.00
_cell.angle_beta   90.00
_cell.angle_gamma   90.00
#
_symmetry.space_group_name_H-M   'P 1'
#
loop_
_entity.id
_entity.type
_entity.pdbx_description
1 polymer ?
#
loop_
_entity_poly.entity_id
_entity_poly.type
_entity_poly.pdbx_seq_one_letter_code
_entity_poly.pdbx_strand_id
1 'polypeptide(L)'
;MQSTSLVKAGLWGGQGGSPQDVDVLPERLTSMTIRSGDVIEAIQFTYVDTDGNEYTTDLWGGGNGSFTKIDLGEGEYVKEISGTYGPYDNVLNLITSLNVTTNVASFSFGNAQGNTFSIPVENGAQIVGFYGRSGWLLDAIGVYIHA
;
A
#
# COMPACT_ATOMS: atom_id res chain seq x y z
N MET A 1 -8.52 -7.08 -28.32
CA MET A 1 -8.64 -6.88 -26.87
C MET A 1 -7.22 -6.92 -26.34
N GLN A 2 -6.63 -5.77 -26.01
CA GLN A 2 -5.31 -5.76 -25.39
C GLN A 2 -5.51 -6.29 -23.97
N SER A 3 -4.82 -7.39 -23.63
CA SER A 3 -4.75 -7.84 -22.25
C SER A 3 -3.96 -6.79 -21.48
N THR A 4 -4.65 -6.00 -20.66
CA THR A 4 -4.03 -5.15 -19.65
C THR A 4 -3.27 -6.06 -18.68
N SER A 5 -1.96 -5.89 -18.57
CA SER A 5 -1.12 -6.74 -17.72
C SER A 5 -0.95 -6.10 -16.35
N LEU A 6 -1.57 -6.68 -15.34
CA LEU A 6 -1.34 -6.32 -13.94
C LEU A 6 0.00 -6.90 -13.46
N VAL A 7 0.88 -6.06 -12.94
CA VAL A 7 2.22 -6.43 -12.45
C VAL A 7 2.24 -6.34 -10.93
N LYS A 8 2.83 -7.34 -10.26
CA LYS A 8 3.14 -7.28 -8.82
C LYS A 8 4.60 -6.89 -8.61
N ALA A 9 4.84 -5.90 -7.75
CA ALA A 9 6.17 -5.55 -7.29
C ALA A 9 6.25 -5.67 -5.76
N GLY A 10 7.38 -6.13 -5.24
CA GLY A 10 7.60 -6.39 -3.82
C GLY A 10 7.74 -7.88 -3.48
N LEU A 11 7.57 -8.28 -2.22
CA LEU A 11 7.21 -7.48 -1.03
C LEU A 11 8.44 -6.96 -0.28
N TRP A 12 8.34 -5.75 0.28
CA TRP A 12 9.32 -5.15 1.18
C TRP A 12 8.84 -5.30 2.62
N GLY A 13 9.76 -5.51 3.56
CA GLY A 13 9.43 -5.76 4.97
C GLY A 13 9.82 -7.16 5.44
N GLY A 14 9.17 -7.62 6.50
CA GLY A 14 9.47 -8.87 7.19
C GLY A 14 8.67 -10.08 6.71
N GLN A 15 8.98 -11.23 7.33
CA GLN A 15 8.27 -12.50 7.11
C GLN A 15 7.21 -12.79 8.19
N GLY A 16 6.99 -11.85 9.11
CA GLY A 16 5.98 -11.97 10.17
C GLY A 16 4.55 -11.89 9.63
N GLY A 17 3.58 -11.91 10.54
CA GLY A 17 2.16 -11.86 10.18
C GLY A 17 1.68 -13.00 9.29
N SER A 18 0.49 -12.83 8.72
CA SER A 18 -0.10 -13.70 7.70
C SER A 18 -0.13 -13.00 6.34
N PRO A 19 -0.04 -13.75 5.22
CA PRO A 19 -0.24 -13.18 3.89
C PRO A 19 -1.58 -12.47 3.77
N GLN A 20 -1.58 -11.33 3.09
CA GLN A 20 -2.75 -10.54 2.74
C GLN A 20 -2.75 -10.31 1.23
N ASP A 21 -3.89 -10.53 0.59
CA ASP A 21 -4.08 -10.27 -0.82
C ASP A 21 -5.55 -9.97 -1.12
N VAL A 22 -5.81 -9.48 -2.32
CA VAL A 22 -7.15 -9.23 -2.83
C VAL A 22 -7.70 -10.46 -3.55
N ASP A 23 -8.99 -10.73 -3.37
CA ASP A 23 -9.67 -11.84 -4.06
C ASP A 23 -10.04 -11.49 -5.52
N VAL A 24 -10.24 -10.20 -5.80
CA VAL A 24 -10.59 -9.66 -7.12
C VAL A 24 -9.52 -8.67 -7.55
N LEU A 25 -9.04 -8.79 -8.79
CA LEU A 25 -7.92 -7.97 -9.28
C LEU A 25 -8.35 -6.49 -9.43
N PRO A 26 -7.52 -5.55 -8.96
CA PRO A 26 -7.80 -4.13 -9.05
C PRO A 26 -7.49 -3.57 -10.44
N GLU A 27 -8.38 -2.73 -10.95
CA GLU A 27 -8.20 -1.92 -12.15
C GLU A 27 -7.81 -0.48 -11.80
N ARG A 28 -8.40 0.08 -10.74
CA ARG A 28 -8.13 1.45 -10.28
C ARG A 28 -8.34 1.61 -8.78
N LEU A 29 -7.37 2.20 -8.10
CA LEU A 29 -7.47 2.57 -6.68
C LEU A 29 -8.35 3.82 -6.52
N THR A 30 -9.25 3.84 -5.53
CA THR A 30 -10.14 5.00 -5.27
C THR A 30 -9.86 5.66 -3.92
N SER A 31 -9.48 4.89 -2.90
CA SER A 31 -9.04 5.45 -1.63
C SER A 31 -8.11 4.51 -0.87
N MET A 32 -7.37 5.06 0.09
CA MET A 32 -6.65 4.28 1.09
C MET A 32 -6.77 4.91 2.47
N THR A 33 -6.85 4.06 3.48
CA THR A 33 -6.79 4.44 4.88
C THR A 33 -5.55 3.80 5.48
N ILE A 34 -4.64 4.63 5.98
CA ILE A 34 -3.40 4.19 6.63
C ILE A 34 -3.55 4.45 8.13
N ARG A 35 -3.25 3.44 8.94
CA ARG A 35 -3.10 3.57 10.39
C ARG A 35 -1.61 3.63 10.72
N SER A 36 -1.19 4.71 11.37
CA SER A 36 0.22 4.90 11.72
C SER A 36 0.42 5.53 13.10
N GLY A 37 1.50 5.13 13.74
CA GLY A 37 2.09 5.75 14.91
C GLY A 37 3.58 5.96 14.65
N ASP A 38 4.44 5.36 15.46
CA ASP A 38 5.90 5.30 15.19
C ASP A 38 6.24 4.44 13.96
N VAL A 39 5.36 3.50 13.61
CA VAL A 39 5.46 2.65 12.42
C VAL A 39 4.13 2.62 11.65
N ILE A 40 4.12 1.93 10.50
CA ILE A 40 2.87 1.62 9.81
C ILE A 40 2.22 0.41 10.49
N GLU A 41 1.02 0.62 10.99
CA GLU A 41 0.35 -0.36 11.81
C GLU A 41 -0.73 -1.11 11.04
N ALA A 42 -1.40 -0.42 10.11
CA ALA A 42 -2.36 -1.06 9.23
C ALA A 42 -2.61 -0.28 7.93
N ILE A 43 -3.15 -0.97 6.93
CA ILE A 43 -3.65 -0.38 5.70
C ILE A 43 -4.99 -1.02 5.32
N GLN A 44 -5.90 -0.21 4.80
CA GLN A 44 -7.11 -0.61 4.11
C GLN A 44 -7.21 0.21 2.83
N PHE A 45 -7.77 -0.35 1.76
CA PHE A 45 -7.99 0.42 0.55
C PHE A 45 -9.26 -0.01 -0.19
N THR A 46 -9.76 0.93 -0.99
CA THR A 46 -10.91 0.74 -1.86
C THR A 46 -10.46 0.86 -3.31
N TYR A 47 -10.92 -0.02 -4.17
CA TYR A 47 -10.59 -0.07 -5.58
C TYR A 47 -11.79 -0.53 -6.40
N VAL A 48 -11.72 -0.30 -7.71
CA VAL A 48 -12.67 -0.85 -8.69
C VAL A 48 -11.98 -1.90 -9.54
N ASP A 49 -12.73 -2.93 -9.96
CA ASP A 49 -12.28 -3.93 -10.94
C ASP A 49 -12.54 -3.47 -12.38
N THR A 50 -12.24 -4.33 -13.36
CA THR A 50 -12.45 -4.06 -14.79
C THR A 50 -13.91 -3.94 -15.20
N ASP A 51 -14.83 -4.51 -14.41
CA ASP A 51 -16.28 -4.45 -14.63
C ASP A 51 -16.91 -3.21 -13.97
N GLY A 52 -16.11 -2.44 -13.22
CA GLY A 52 -16.52 -1.24 -12.50
C GLY A 52 -17.15 -1.51 -11.13
N ASN A 53 -17.04 -2.73 -10.61
CA ASN A 53 -17.50 -3.06 -9.25
C ASN A 53 -16.49 -2.53 -8.23
N GLU A 54 -16.97 -1.98 -7.12
CA GLU A 54 -16.14 -1.45 -6.05
C GLU A 54 -15.94 -2.47 -4.92
N TYR A 55 -14.70 -2.57 -4.44
CA TYR A 55 -14.28 -3.45 -3.36
C TYR A 55 -13.49 -2.66 -2.33
N THR A 56 -13.73 -2.95 -1.05
CA THR A 56 -12.91 -2.44 0.06
C THR A 56 -12.33 -3.62 0.80
N THR A 57 -11.02 -3.60 1.03
CA THR A 57 -10.34 -4.67 1.78
C THR A 57 -10.72 -4.63 3.26
N ASP A 58 -10.49 -5.72 3.97
CA ASP A 58 -10.35 -5.67 5.43
C ASP A 58 -9.17 -4.75 5.82
N LEU A 59 -9.11 -4.36 7.09
CA LEU A 59 -7.96 -3.66 7.65
C LEU A 59 -6.81 -4.66 7.85
N TRP A 60 -5.74 -4.51 7.07
CA TRP A 60 -4.55 -5.35 7.17
C TRP A 60 -3.61 -4.80 8.23
N GLY A 61 -3.73 -5.34 9.44
CA GLY A 61 -3.05 -4.86 10.64
C GLY A 61 -4.07 -4.55 11.74
N GLY A 62 -3.58 -4.21 12.93
CA GLY A 62 -4.42 -3.94 14.10
C GLY A 62 -4.12 -2.57 14.66
N GLY A 63 -2.95 -2.43 15.29
CA GLY A 63 -2.42 -1.15 15.75
C GLY A 63 -3.29 -0.39 16.76
N ASN A 64 -2.74 0.70 17.29
CA ASN A 64 -3.46 1.67 18.13
C ASN A 64 -3.27 3.13 17.69
N GLY A 65 -2.49 3.38 16.65
CA GLY A 65 -2.19 4.68 16.07
C GLY A 65 -3.38 5.31 15.36
N SER A 66 -3.10 6.42 14.69
CA SER A 66 -4.12 7.29 14.09
C SER A 66 -4.42 6.87 12.66
N PHE A 67 -5.69 6.92 12.29
CA PHE A 67 -6.13 6.73 10.92
C PHE A 67 -6.00 8.03 10.12
N THR A 68 -5.51 7.92 8.89
CA THR A 68 -5.60 8.97 7.89
C THR A 68 -6.12 8.36 6.60
N LYS A 69 -7.21 8.94 6.08
CA LYS A 69 -7.81 8.55 4.81
C LYS A 69 -7.33 9.48 3.70
N ILE A 70 -7.00 8.90 2.55
CA ILE A 70 -6.69 9.58 1.29
C ILE A 70 -7.77 9.15 0.30
N ASP A 71 -8.63 10.08 -0.09
CA ASP A 71 -9.58 9.89 -1.19
C ASP A 71 -8.94 10.42 -2.47
N LEU A 72 -8.80 9.57 -3.49
CA LEU A 72 -8.24 9.96 -4.78
C LEU A 72 -9.33 10.65 -5.60
N GLY A 73 -9.09 11.91 -5.97
CA GLY A 73 -10.01 12.69 -6.80
C GLY A 73 -10.13 12.16 -8.23
N GLU A 74 -11.02 12.78 -9.01
CA GLU A 74 -11.16 12.46 -10.43
C GLU A 74 -9.83 12.70 -11.18
N GLY A 75 -9.30 11.65 -11.80
CA GLY A 75 -8.00 11.70 -12.50
C GLY A 75 -6.77 11.73 -11.59
N GLU A 76 -6.95 11.62 -10.27
CA GLU A 76 -5.85 11.42 -9.34
C GLU A 76 -5.48 9.94 -9.25
N TYR A 77 -4.19 9.64 -9.31
CA TYR A 77 -3.67 8.29 -9.24
C TYR A 77 -2.32 8.26 -8.52
N VAL A 78 -2.00 7.12 -7.92
CA VAL A 78 -0.73 6.91 -7.24
C VAL A 78 0.34 6.57 -8.27
N LYS A 79 1.39 7.39 -8.31
CA LYS A 79 2.54 7.23 -9.22
C LYS A 79 3.80 6.71 -8.53
N GLU A 80 3.83 6.75 -7.20
CA GLU A 80 4.91 6.17 -6.43
C GLU A 80 4.43 5.77 -5.04
N ILE A 81 4.86 4.60 -4.60
CA ILE A 81 4.89 4.20 -3.20
C ILE A 81 6.36 4.04 -2.83
N SER A 82 6.78 4.71 -1.77
CA SER A 82 8.11 4.55 -1.18
C SER A 82 8.00 4.49 0.34
N GLY A 83 9.10 4.17 1.02
CA GLY A 83 9.06 4.03 2.46
C GLY A 83 10.32 3.43 3.04
N THR A 84 10.19 3.02 4.30
CA THR A 84 11.23 2.29 5.02
C THR A 84 10.68 1.06 5.69
N TYR A 85 11.56 0.08 5.90
CA TYR A 85 11.30 -1.07 6.75
C TYR A 85 12.55 -1.43 7.56
N GLY A 86 12.34 -1.89 8.78
CA GLY A 86 13.43 -2.22 9.68
C GLY A 86 12.97 -2.69 11.06
N PRO A 87 13.89 -2.77 12.02
CA PRO A 87 13.58 -3.25 13.35
C PRO A 87 12.72 -2.24 14.11
N TYR A 88 11.68 -2.74 14.77
CA TYR A 88 10.85 -2.00 15.71
C TYR A 88 10.42 -2.93 16.85
N ASP A 89 10.69 -2.50 18.08
CA ASP A 89 10.54 -3.32 19.29
C ASP A 89 11.25 -4.69 19.14
N ASN A 90 10.51 -5.79 19.28
CA ASN A 90 11.01 -7.16 19.17
C ASN A 90 10.88 -7.75 17.75
N VAL A 91 10.45 -6.97 16.75
CA VAL A 91 10.30 -7.41 15.36
C VAL A 91 11.42 -6.85 14.51
N LEU A 92 12.11 -7.73 13.76
CA LEU A 92 13.33 -7.37 13.02
C LEU A 92 13.08 -6.54 11.76
N ASN A 93 11.94 -6.73 11.10
CA ASN A 93 11.58 -6.04 9.86
C ASN A 93 10.07 -5.81 9.83
N LEU A 94 9.65 -4.57 10.10
CA LEU A 94 8.29 -4.06 9.92
C LEU A 94 8.32 -2.87 8.97
N ILE A 95 7.19 -2.56 8.33
CA ILE A 95 7.07 -1.30 7.59
C ILE A 95 7.04 -0.15 8.60
N THR A 96 8.11 0.64 8.62
CA THR A 96 8.31 1.75 9.57
C THR A 96 7.77 3.06 9.02
N SER A 97 7.82 3.25 7.69
CA SER A 97 7.20 4.42 7.06
C SER A 97 6.67 4.13 5.66
N LEU A 98 5.68 4.91 5.25
CA LEU A 98 5.16 4.95 3.88
C LEU A 98 5.05 6.38 3.39
N ASN A 99 5.46 6.61 2.15
CA ASN A 99 5.18 7.80 1.39
C ASN A 99 4.30 7.41 0.20
N VAL A 100 3.16 8.07 0.07
CA VAL A 100 2.24 7.93 -1.04
C VAL A 100 2.33 9.19 -1.88
N THR A 101 2.83 9.06 -3.10
CA THR A 101 2.94 10.19 -4.03
C THR A 101 1.98 9.97 -5.19
N THR A 102 1.03 10.90 -5.32
CA THR A 102 0.08 10.95 -6.43
C THR A 102 0.56 11.92 -7.50
N ASN A 103 -0.17 12.01 -8.61
CA ASN A 103 0.03 13.08 -9.59
C ASN A 103 -0.38 14.48 -9.06
N VAL A 104 -1.05 14.59 -7.91
CA VAL A 104 -1.56 15.85 -7.34
C VAL A 104 -0.83 16.24 -6.04
N ALA A 105 -0.56 15.28 -5.17
CA ALA A 105 -0.06 15.53 -3.81
C ALA A 105 0.91 14.44 -3.34
N SER A 106 1.43 14.60 -2.12
CA SER A 106 2.24 13.58 -1.45
C SER A 106 1.91 13.54 0.04
N PHE A 107 1.90 12.33 0.58
CA PHE A 107 1.52 12.04 1.96
C PHE A 107 2.57 11.13 2.59
N SER A 108 2.92 11.37 3.86
CA SER A 108 3.95 10.62 4.58
C SER A 108 3.40 10.13 5.91
N PHE A 109 3.73 8.87 6.25
CA PHE A 109 3.20 8.15 7.41
C PHE A 109 4.31 7.39 8.14
N GLY A 110 4.15 7.22 9.45
CA GLY A 110 5.12 6.53 10.31
C GLY A 110 6.40 7.33 10.51
N ASN A 111 7.44 6.67 11.03
CA ASN A 111 8.76 7.25 11.25
C ASN A 111 9.81 6.53 10.40
N ALA A 112 10.48 7.28 9.52
CA ALA A 112 11.40 6.70 8.55
C ALA A 112 12.68 6.17 9.23
N GLN A 113 12.86 4.85 9.25
CA GLN A 113 14.00 4.18 9.85
C GLN A 113 14.27 2.83 9.18
N GLY A 114 15.55 2.48 9.00
CA GLY A 114 15.95 1.19 8.42
C GLY A 114 16.20 1.27 6.92
N ASN A 115 15.90 0.17 6.21
CA ASN A 115 16.12 0.05 4.77
C ASN A 115 15.04 0.80 4.00
N THR A 116 15.43 1.47 2.91
CA THR A 116 14.49 2.17 2.04
C THR A 116 13.96 1.27 0.93
N PHE A 117 12.77 1.59 0.44
CA PHE A 117 12.24 1.08 -0.80
C PHE A 117 11.50 2.19 -1.55
N SER A 118 11.44 2.11 -2.87
CA SER A 118 10.70 3.04 -3.72
C SER A 118 10.31 2.33 -5.02
N ILE A 119 9.09 2.60 -5.48
CA ILE A 119 8.48 2.05 -6.68
C ILE A 119 7.82 3.19 -7.44
N PRO A 120 8.59 4.00 -8.17
CA PRO A 120 8.02 4.94 -9.12
C PRO A 120 7.48 4.17 -10.33
N VAL A 121 6.32 4.56 -10.84
CA VAL A 121 5.77 4.04 -12.09
C VAL A 121 5.84 5.10 -13.19
N GLU A 122 6.20 4.69 -14.40
CA GLU A 122 6.42 5.55 -15.55
C GLU A 122 5.40 5.27 -16.66
N ASN A 123 5.40 6.10 -17.71
CA ASN A 123 4.67 5.86 -18.97
C ASN A 123 3.15 5.71 -18.82
N GLY A 124 2.56 6.38 -17.82
CA GLY A 124 1.11 6.35 -17.59
C GLY A 124 0.63 5.18 -16.73
N ALA A 125 1.55 4.29 -16.30
CA ALA A 125 1.22 3.25 -15.34
C ALA A 125 0.86 3.83 -13.96
N GLN A 126 0.08 3.07 -13.20
CA GLN A 126 -0.50 3.49 -11.93
C GLN A 126 -0.42 2.36 -10.91
N ILE A 127 -0.23 2.72 -9.63
CA ILE A 127 -0.39 1.78 -8.53
C ILE A 127 -1.88 1.70 -8.19
N VAL A 128 -2.46 0.50 -8.34
CA VAL A 128 -3.92 0.29 -8.30
C VAL A 128 -4.39 -0.52 -7.10
N GLY A 129 -3.47 -1.08 -6.32
CA GLY A 129 -3.79 -1.83 -5.12
C GLY A 129 -2.54 -2.35 -4.42
N PHE A 130 -2.76 -3.10 -3.34
CA PHE A 130 -1.68 -3.63 -2.50
C PHE A 130 -1.88 -5.13 -2.25
N TYR A 131 -0.79 -5.77 -1.86
CA TYR A 131 -0.77 -7.08 -1.21
C TYR A 131 0.35 -7.05 -0.16
N GLY A 132 0.43 -8.03 0.72
CA GLY A 132 1.47 -7.97 1.75
C GLY A 132 1.37 -9.02 2.83
N ARG A 133 1.84 -8.64 4.02
CA ARG A 133 1.76 -9.45 5.23
C ARG A 133 1.38 -8.55 6.40
N SER A 134 0.47 -9.01 7.23
CA SER A 134 0.12 -8.31 8.46
C SER A 134 -0.19 -9.25 9.61
N GLY A 135 0.18 -8.81 10.81
CA GLY A 135 -0.27 -9.35 12.08
C GLY A 135 -0.94 -8.24 12.87
N TRP A 136 -0.40 -7.95 14.06
CA TRP A 136 -0.82 -6.77 14.82
C TRP A 136 -0.39 -5.45 14.15
N LEU A 137 0.70 -5.48 13.38
CA LEU A 137 1.24 -4.35 12.61
C LEU A 137 1.40 -4.76 11.14
N LEU A 138 1.81 -3.83 10.28
CA LEU A 138 2.09 -4.13 8.87
C LEU A 138 3.50 -4.68 8.71
N ASP A 139 3.61 -6.00 8.50
CA ASP A 139 4.89 -6.69 8.40
C ASP A 139 5.59 -6.44 7.06
N ALA A 140 4.83 -6.51 5.96
CA ALA A 140 5.36 -6.33 4.62
C ALA A 140 4.31 -5.78 3.66
N ILE A 141 4.75 -5.07 2.63
CA ILE A 141 3.88 -4.50 1.61
C ILE A 141 4.45 -4.72 0.21
N GLY A 142 3.56 -4.96 -0.74
CA GLY A 142 3.80 -4.97 -2.17
C GLY A 142 2.66 -4.23 -2.87
N VAL A 143 2.87 -3.92 -4.15
CA VAL A 143 1.92 -3.13 -4.95
C VAL A 143 1.49 -3.88 -6.21
N TYR A 144 0.24 -3.65 -6.59
CA TYR A 144 -0.29 -3.96 -7.91
C TYR A 144 -0.15 -2.74 -8.81
N ILE A 145 0.44 -2.93 -9.99
CA ILE A 145 0.70 -1.89 -10.98
C ILE A 145 -0.06 -2.23 -12.25
N HIS A 146 -0.85 -1.28 -12.73
CA HIS A 146 -1.52 -1.35 -14.02
C HIS A 146 -0.81 -0.42 -15.01
N ALA A 147 -0.41 -0.94 -16.16
CA ALA A 147 0.33 -0.24 -17.22
C ALA A 147 -0.50 -0.10 -18.51
#